data_AF-I3YLC4-F1
#
_entry.id   AF-I3YLC4-F1
#
_cell.length_a   1.000
_cell.length_b   1.000
_cell.length_c   1.000
_cell.angle_alpha   90.00
_cell.angle_beta   90.00
_cell.angle_gamma   90.00
#
_symmetry.space_group_name_H-M   'P 1'
#
loop_
_entity.id
_entity.type
_entity.pdbx_description
1 polymer ?
#
loop_
_entity_poly.entity_id
_entity_poly.type
_entity_poly.pdbx_seq_one_letter_code
_entity_poly.pdbx_strand_id
1 'polypeptide(L)'
;MKHILLFLCTLLFALTGNTAPACNESEQLLAEARTATNAAGSVSSGELERAMAEARRTMEATGREIERAVAEARRATELSDREIARAAAEARQAIDAAERIDLANQSLEELNKAAREQIVRELGLSTRQRREFEPIYKAYREALDKAVDARAGASGADEATQKNSLKAKLSNIAATAQVKRDYVDKFAAVLTAEQIRRLYNTEGEIGTNIKRAAFDRSSRTRSGRLKGSGRMVTQDWGKAGDYTGISAAAFFDITVSPAAKTISVTADDNVIDYLVLERDGGKLKFRVNANSTENISVSVTVPASASLREISAGSYGKVNCKMPLKGPSVSVSVSSYGSVSADIDTPGAAKLDVSSYGKFAGSVRCSDGELRISSYGSAQAPVECRNSCKLTVGSYAKFSNDIKASDLTVEVSSGASVGSTLTADALTMRIDSYAKFSGTVTVNARQAKLTVSSGGSFNGTFSGSSLEASVGSYGKIYLKGAAQVADATVRVSSGANFSAPELRVSDYDLTVSNYAKADVWCSGRLKINASTAAKVTYGGPCTVETVSDNIQRRK
;
A
#
# COMPACT_ATOMS: atom_id res chain seq x y z
N MET A 1 50.10 -20.31 -13.76
CA MET A 1 51.20 -21.09 -13.14
C MET A 1 52.46 -20.25 -12.85
N LYS A 2 53.01 -19.44 -13.78
CA LYS A 2 54.18 -18.57 -13.50
C LYS A 2 54.01 -17.60 -12.31
N HIS A 3 52.86 -16.94 -12.20
CA HIS A 3 52.61 -15.99 -11.10
C HIS A 3 52.49 -16.63 -9.71
N ILE A 4 52.01 -17.88 -9.63
CA ILE A 4 51.90 -18.62 -8.37
C ILE A 4 53.28 -19.09 -7.91
N LEU A 5 54.15 -19.50 -8.84
CA LEU A 5 55.51 -19.91 -8.55
C LEU A 5 56.38 -18.71 -8.10
N LEU A 6 56.22 -17.55 -8.75
CA LEU A 6 56.85 -16.29 -8.35
C LEU A 6 56.41 -15.85 -6.94
N PHE A 7 55.12 -15.98 -6.62
CA PHE A 7 54.59 -15.61 -5.32
C PHE A 7 55.11 -16.53 -4.19
N LEU A 8 55.19 -17.84 -4.45
CA LEU A 8 55.76 -18.81 -3.51
C LEU A 8 57.27 -18.61 -3.29
N CYS A 9 58.04 -18.28 -4.34
CA CYS A 9 59.46 -17.94 -4.22
C CYS A 9 59.70 -16.65 -3.44
N THR A 10 58.90 -15.60 -3.66
CA THR A 10 59.02 -14.35 -2.88
C THR A 10 58.68 -14.55 -1.41
N LEU A 11 57.75 -15.46 -1.10
CA LEU A 11 57.41 -15.80 0.28
C LEU A 11 58.56 -16.56 0.96
N LEU A 12 59.23 -17.47 0.24
CA LEU A 12 60.33 -18.27 0.77
C LEU A 12 61.58 -17.43 1.07
N PHE A 13 61.92 -16.45 0.23
CA PHE A 13 63.04 -15.53 0.46
C PHE A 13 62.77 -14.53 1.59
N ALA A 14 61.52 -14.06 1.72
CA ALA A 14 61.11 -13.20 2.83
C ALA A 14 61.22 -13.92 4.18
N LEU A 15 60.97 -15.23 4.22
CA LEU A 15 61.07 -16.06 5.43
C LEU A 15 62.52 -16.36 5.85
N THR A 16 63.48 -16.33 4.91
CA THR A 16 64.91 -16.55 5.21
C THR A 16 65.70 -15.24 5.37
N GLY A 17 65.06 -14.07 5.26
CA GLY A 17 65.68 -12.76 5.45
C GLY A 17 66.60 -12.29 4.30
N ASN A 18 66.56 -12.95 3.14
CA ASN A 18 67.34 -12.55 1.97
C ASN A 18 66.47 -11.81 0.94
N THR A 19 67.06 -10.84 0.23
CA THR A 19 66.39 -10.14 -0.89
C THR A 19 66.34 -11.04 -2.13
N ALA A 20 65.18 -11.10 -2.79
CA ALA A 20 64.98 -11.93 -3.97
C ALA A 20 65.78 -11.39 -5.19
N PRO A 21 66.51 -12.23 -5.93
CA PRO A 21 67.22 -11.80 -7.13
C PRO A 21 66.26 -11.58 -8.30
N ALA A 22 66.54 -10.54 -9.08
CA ALA A 22 65.77 -10.21 -10.28
C ALA A 22 66.28 -11.04 -11.48
N CYS A 23 65.81 -12.28 -11.64
CA CYS A 23 66.05 -13.08 -12.85
C CYS A 23 64.83 -13.91 -13.27
N ASN A 24 64.63 -14.01 -14.59
CA ASN A 24 63.37 -14.41 -15.25
C ASN A 24 63.30 -15.89 -15.68
N GLU A 25 64.23 -16.75 -15.23
CA GLU A 25 64.26 -18.16 -15.60
C GLU A 25 64.02 -19.09 -14.40
N SER A 26 63.08 -20.01 -14.57
CA SER A 26 62.50 -20.85 -13.51
C SER A 26 63.42 -21.93 -12.94
N GLU A 27 64.48 -22.32 -13.66
CA GLU A 27 65.40 -23.37 -13.20
C GLU A 27 66.45 -22.85 -12.21
N GLN A 28 66.90 -21.59 -12.35
CA GLN A 28 67.83 -20.95 -11.39
C GLN A 28 67.17 -20.68 -10.04
N LEU A 29 65.91 -20.23 -10.04
CA LEU A 29 65.12 -20.01 -8.81
C LEU A 29 64.94 -21.29 -7.97
N LEU A 30 64.85 -22.45 -8.62
CA LEU A 30 64.72 -23.76 -7.97
C LEU A 30 66.04 -24.24 -7.34
N ALA A 31 67.18 -23.87 -7.94
CA ALA A 31 68.50 -24.16 -7.39
C ALA A 31 68.82 -23.30 -6.15
N GLU A 32 68.47 -22.01 -6.19
CA GLU A 32 68.69 -21.09 -5.06
C GLU A 32 67.70 -21.30 -3.90
N ALA A 33 66.47 -21.72 -4.19
CA ALA A 33 65.53 -22.13 -3.15
C ALA A 33 66.02 -23.35 -2.34
N ARG A 34 66.75 -24.27 -2.98
CA ARG A 34 67.38 -25.44 -2.33
C ARG A 34 68.57 -25.05 -1.43
N THR A 35 69.36 -24.05 -1.82
CA THR A 35 70.46 -23.57 -0.97
C THR A 35 69.94 -22.78 0.24
N ALA A 36 68.88 -22.00 0.08
CA ALA A 36 68.23 -21.28 1.18
C ALA A 36 67.55 -22.22 2.20
N THR A 37 66.95 -23.33 1.74
CA THR A 37 66.36 -24.33 2.65
C THR A 37 67.41 -25.08 3.47
N ASN A 38 68.61 -25.30 2.93
CA ASN A 38 69.70 -25.94 3.66
C ASN A 38 70.35 -25.03 4.73
N ALA A 39 70.26 -23.70 4.58
CA ALA A 39 70.76 -22.73 5.56
C ALA A 39 69.78 -22.47 6.73
N ALA A 40 68.49 -22.78 6.58
CA ALA A 40 67.46 -22.55 7.60
C ALA A 40 67.43 -23.61 8.73
N GLY A 41 68.34 -24.58 8.73
CA GLY A 41 68.39 -25.66 9.72
C GLY A 41 68.91 -25.29 11.12
N SER A 42 69.15 -24.01 11.43
CA SER A 42 69.81 -23.62 12.70
C SER A 42 69.23 -22.38 13.41
N VAL A 43 67.95 -22.02 13.23
CA VAL A 43 67.34 -20.90 13.98
C VAL A 43 66.55 -21.45 15.17
N SER A 44 66.85 -20.97 16.38
CA SER A 44 66.19 -21.44 17.60
C SER A 44 64.76 -20.90 17.73
N SER A 45 63.84 -21.73 18.25
CA SER A 45 62.40 -21.43 18.37
C SER A 45 62.08 -20.12 19.10
N GLY A 46 62.95 -19.66 20.01
CA GLY A 46 62.73 -18.43 20.80
C GLY A 46 63.01 -17.13 20.04
N GLU A 47 63.91 -17.16 19.05
CA GLU A 47 64.21 -15.99 18.21
C GLU A 47 63.12 -15.80 17.15
N LEU A 48 62.57 -16.90 16.64
CA LEU A 48 61.44 -16.88 15.72
C LEU A 48 60.18 -16.28 16.37
N GLU A 49 59.88 -16.64 17.62
CA GLU A 49 58.72 -16.09 18.35
C GLU A 49 58.87 -14.59 18.64
N ARG A 50 60.07 -14.11 19.01
CA ARG A 50 60.32 -12.67 19.21
C ARG A 50 60.21 -11.88 17.92
N ALA A 51 60.81 -12.38 16.84
CA ALA A 51 60.72 -11.75 15.52
C ALA A 51 59.26 -11.69 15.02
N MET A 52 58.47 -12.75 15.23
CA MET A 52 57.04 -12.75 14.89
C MET A 52 56.23 -11.78 15.74
N ALA A 53 56.53 -11.64 17.04
CA ALA A 53 55.83 -10.70 17.91
C ALA A 53 56.12 -9.24 17.53
N GLU A 54 57.35 -8.93 17.15
CA GLU A 54 57.77 -7.59 16.71
C GLU A 54 57.23 -7.27 15.31
N ALA A 55 57.25 -8.23 14.39
CA ALA A 55 56.58 -8.13 13.09
C ALA A 55 55.08 -7.87 13.24
N ARG A 56 54.41 -8.54 14.19
CA ARG A 56 52.99 -8.34 14.44
C ARG A 56 52.68 -6.94 14.98
N ARG A 57 53.49 -6.41 15.90
CA ARG A 57 53.33 -5.04 16.43
C ARG A 57 53.56 -3.96 15.38
N THR A 58 54.57 -4.14 14.52
CA THR A 58 54.87 -3.20 13.43
C THR A 58 53.79 -3.24 12.36
N MET A 59 53.23 -4.42 12.04
CA MET A 59 52.06 -4.58 11.17
C MET A 59 50.80 -3.93 11.75
N GLU A 60 50.55 -4.05 13.06
CA GLU A 60 49.42 -3.39 13.72
C GLU A 60 49.57 -1.86 13.81
N ALA A 61 50.80 -1.35 13.89
CA ALA A 61 51.07 0.08 13.84
C ALA A 61 50.86 0.66 12.43
N THR A 62 51.44 0.01 11.42
CA THR A 62 51.26 0.40 10.01
C THR A 62 49.81 0.26 9.54
N GLY A 63 49.09 -0.78 9.98
CA GLY A 63 47.66 -0.92 9.71
C GLY A 63 46.83 0.27 10.22
N ARG A 64 47.12 0.76 11.43
CA ARG A 64 46.43 1.93 12.01
C ARG A 64 46.75 3.24 11.30
N GLU A 65 47.97 3.41 10.79
CA GLU A 65 48.35 4.58 10.00
C GLU A 65 47.69 4.58 8.62
N ILE A 66 47.61 3.40 7.98
CA ILE A 66 46.89 3.24 6.70
C ILE A 66 45.40 3.54 6.88
N GLU A 67 44.77 3.05 7.94
CA GLU A 67 43.35 3.37 8.21
C GLU A 67 43.11 4.86 8.41
N ARG A 68 44.02 5.58 9.10
CA ARG A 68 43.93 7.04 9.26
C ARG A 68 44.10 7.77 7.92
N ALA A 69 45.10 7.39 7.13
CA ALA A 69 45.34 8.00 5.83
C ALA A 69 44.16 7.77 4.86
N VAL A 70 43.55 6.58 4.87
CA VAL A 70 42.35 6.27 4.08
C VAL A 70 41.14 7.07 4.55
N ALA A 71 40.98 7.28 5.86
CA ALA A 71 39.89 8.10 6.39
C ALA A 71 40.02 9.58 6.02
N GLU A 72 41.24 10.13 6.03
CA GLU A 72 41.50 11.51 5.59
C GLU A 72 41.32 11.69 4.08
N ALA A 73 41.80 10.74 3.27
CA ALA A 73 41.58 10.74 1.83
C ALA A 73 40.09 10.71 1.46
N ARG A 74 39.30 9.88 2.16
CA ARG A 74 37.83 9.82 1.97
C ARG A 74 37.14 11.12 2.32
N ARG A 75 37.56 11.80 3.40
CA ARG A 75 37.00 13.11 3.78
C ARG A 75 37.33 14.19 2.74
N ALA A 76 38.54 14.19 2.19
CA ALA A 76 38.93 15.14 1.16
C ALA A 76 38.15 14.92 -0.15
N THR A 77 37.94 13.67 -0.56
CA THR A 77 37.11 13.35 -1.75
C THR A 77 35.64 13.70 -1.53
N GLU A 78 35.08 13.42 -0.35
CA GLU A 78 33.69 13.78 -0.03
C GLU A 78 33.45 15.30 -0.01
N LEU A 79 34.45 16.10 0.40
CA LEU A 79 34.38 17.56 0.35
C LEU A 79 34.41 18.08 -1.09
N SER A 80 35.30 17.54 -1.93
CA SER A 80 35.39 17.91 -3.34
C SER A 80 34.13 17.53 -4.14
N ASP A 81 33.59 16.33 -3.90
CA ASP A 81 32.35 15.87 -4.55
C ASP A 81 31.13 16.73 -4.14
N ARG A 82 31.10 17.23 -2.89
CA ARG A 82 30.04 18.15 -2.43
C ARG A 82 30.13 19.52 -3.08
N GLU A 83 31.34 20.03 -3.28
CA GLU A 83 31.56 21.32 -3.96
C GLU A 83 31.22 21.23 -5.45
N ILE A 84 31.60 20.15 -6.12
CA ILE A 84 31.26 19.90 -7.53
C ILE A 84 29.74 19.69 -7.68
N ALA A 85 29.10 18.95 -6.78
CA ALA A 85 27.65 18.76 -6.79
C ALA A 85 26.89 20.09 -6.57
N ARG A 86 27.42 20.96 -5.71
CA ARG A 86 26.84 22.29 -5.47
C ARG A 86 26.97 23.20 -6.70
N ALA A 87 28.16 23.26 -7.31
CA ALA A 87 28.39 24.06 -8.51
C ALA A 87 27.54 23.56 -9.71
N ALA A 88 27.39 22.24 -9.86
CA ALA A 88 26.53 21.65 -10.89
C ALA A 88 25.04 21.94 -10.65
N ALA A 89 24.60 21.98 -9.38
CA ALA A 89 23.22 22.33 -9.04
C ALA A 89 22.92 23.82 -9.30
N GLU A 90 23.86 24.72 -8.97
CA GLU A 90 23.74 26.16 -9.21
C GLU A 90 23.72 26.47 -10.73
N ALA A 91 24.57 25.82 -11.52
CA ALA A 91 24.59 25.98 -12.98
C ALA A 91 23.30 25.46 -13.65
N ARG A 92 22.77 24.31 -13.20
CA ARG A 92 21.48 23.79 -13.69
C ARG A 92 20.31 24.71 -13.33
N GLN A 93 20.30 25.27 -12.12
CA GLN A 93 19.28 26.24 -11.72
C GLN A 93 19.32 27.52 -12.56
N ALA A 94 20.51 28.01 -12.94
CA ALA A 94 20.64 29.18 -13.78
C ALA A 94 20.14 28.92 -15.22
N ILE A 95 20.46 27.75 -15.79
CA ILE A 95 19.98 27.34 -17.12
C ILE A 95 18.46 27.14 -17.11
N ASP A 96 17.92 26.44 -16.12
CA ASP A 96 16.47 26.24 -15.96
C ASP A 96 15.72 27.57 -15.75
N ALA A 97 16.35 28.55 -15.10
CA ALA A 97 15.75 29.88 -14.89
C ALA A 97 15.74 30.71 -16.17
N ALA A 98 16.82 30.67 -16.96
CA ALA A 98 16.90 31.35 -18.25
C ALA A 98 15.92 30.75 -19.27
N GLU A 99 15.88 29.42 -19.38
CA GLU A 99 14.92 28.73 -20.27
C GLU A 99 13.47 28.98 -19.86
N ARG A 100 13.17 29.10 -18.56
CA ARG A 100 11.82 29.45 -18.08
C ARG A 100 11.39 30.86 -18.49
N ILE A 101 12.29 31.84 -18.49
CA ILE A 101 11.96 33.22 -18.87
C ILE A 101 11.67 33.29 -20.38
N ASP A 102 12.48 32.60 -21.19
CA ASP A 102 12.30 32.60 -22.65
C ASP A 102 11.07 31.78 -23.11
N LEU A 103 10.80 30.61 -22.50
CA LEU A 103 9.58 29.83 -22.78
C LEU A 103 8.30 30.52 -22.28
N ALA A 104 8.36 31.25 -21.15
CA ALA A 104 7.19 31.97 -20.62
C ALA A 104 6.75 33.11 -21.55
N ASN A 105 7.71 33.80 -22.17
CA ASN A 105 7.42 34.90 -23.08
C ASN A 105 6.90 34.42 -24.44
N GLN A 106 7.48 33.36 -25.03
CA GLN A 106 7.00 32.81 -26.31
C GLN A 106 5.61 32.15 -26.20
N SER A 107 5.30 31.50 -25.08
CA SER A 107 4.04 30.73 -24.94
C SER A 107 2.80 31.59 -24.61
N LEU A 108 2.96 32.74 -23.95
CA LEU A 108 1.85 33.68 -23.71
C LEU A 108 1.35 34.27 -25.05
N GLU A 109 2.26 34.53 -25.98
CA GLU A 109 1.94 35.06 -27.29
C GLU A 109 1.23 34.02 -28.18
N GLU A 110 1.63 32.76 -28.11
CA GLU A 110 0.97 31.62 -28.78
C GLU A 110 -0.43 31.33 -28.23
N LEU A 111 -0.62 31.35 -26.90
CA LEU A 111 -1.93 31.17 -26.28
C LEU A 111 -2.87 32.33 -26.62
N ASN A 112 -2.37 33.57 -26.62
CA ASN A 112 -3.14 34.73 -27.07
C ASN A 112 -3.46 34.66 -28.56
N LYS A 113 -2.62 34.04 -29.40
CA LYS A 113 -2.89 33.79 -30.83
C LYS A 113 -3.97 32.72 -31.02
N ALA A 114 -3.92 31.61 -30.29
CA ALA A 114 -4.94 30.55 -30.35
C ALA A 114 -6.32 31.04 -29.85
N ALA A 115 -6.34 31.81 -28.77
CA ALA A 115 -7.55 32.46 -28.25
C ALA A 115 -8.19 33.42 -29.27
N ARG A 116 -7.36 34.18 -30.00
CA ARG A 116 -7.80 35.05 -31.11
C ARG A 116 -8.49 34.25 -32.21
N GLU A 117 -7.89 33.13 -32.61
CA GLU A 117 -8.45 32.28 -33.67
C GLU A 117 -9.77 31.59 -33.24
N GLN A 118 -9.89 31.19 -31.98
CA GLN A 118 -11.13 30.60 -31.45
C GLN A 118 -12.30 31.61 -31.43
N ILE A 119 -12.06 32.85 -30.98
CA ILE A 119 -13.09 33.90 -30.96
C ILE A 119 -13.55 34.27 -32.37
N VAL A 120 -12.63 34.36 -33.33
CA VAL A 120 -13.00 34.64 -34.73
C VAL A 120 -13.90 33.53 -35.30
N ARG A 121 -13.65 32.26 -34.93
CA ARG A 121 -14.48 31.12 -35.35
C ARG A 121 -15.87 31.14 -34.71
N GLU A 122 -15.97 31.38 -33.40
CA GLU A 122 -17.25 31.38 -32.68
C GLU A 122 -18.15 32.58 -33.00
N LEU A 123 -17.56 33.73 -33.33
CA LEU A 123 -18.30 34.93 -33.73
C LEU A 123 -18.77 34.93 -35.19
N GLY A 124 -18.31 33.96 -36.00
CA GLY A 124 -18.69 33.83 -37.41
C GLY A 124 -18.34 35.06 -38.25
N LEU A 125 -17.19 35.70 -38.00
CA LEU A 125 -16.84 36.96 -38.65
C LEU A 125 -16.51 36.76 -40.14
N SER A 126 -17.01 37.67 -40.98
CA SER A 126 -16.59 37.75 -42.39
C SER A 126 -15.11 38.18 -42.52
N THR A 127 -14.48 37.89 -43.65
CA THR A 127 -13.08 38.25 -43.92
C THR A 127 -12.80 39.75 -43.76
N ARG A 128 -13.79 40.60 -44.06
CA ARG A 128 -13.70 42.06 -43.89
C ARG A 128 -13.80 42.45 -42.41
N GLN A 129 -14.79 41.93 -41.68
CA GLN A 129 -14.96 42.19 -40.25
C GLN A 129 -13.78 41.67 -39.43
N ARG A 130 -13.20 40.52 -39.81
CA ARG A 130 -12.03 39.95 -39.16
C ARG A 130 -10.82 40.89 -39.21
N ARG A 131 -10.55 41.50 -40.37
CA ARG A 131 -9.44 42.46 -40.54
C ARG A 131 -9.57 43.69 -39.65
N GLU A 132 -10.80 44.13 -39.40
CA GLU A 132 -11.08 45.31 -38.56
C GLU A 132 -11.17 44.93 -37.06
N PHE A 133 -11.61 43.71 -36.73
CA PHE A 133 -11.76 43.21 -35.36
C PHE A 133 -10.44 42.81 -34.69
N GLU A 134 -9.55 42.11 -35.40
CA GLU A 134 -8.28 41.60 -34.86
C GLU A 134 -7.39 42.65 -34.18
N PRO A 135 -7.14 43.85 -34.75
CA PRO A 135 -6.34 44.87 -34.08
C PRO A 135 -7.01 45.44 -32.82
N ILE A 136 -8.34 45.60 -32.83
CA ILE A 136 -9.13 46.09 -31.69
C ILE A 136 -9.05 45.08 -30.54
N TYR A 137 -9.21 43.80 -30.85
CA TYR A 137 -9.19 42.72 -29.87
C TYR A 137 -7.79 42.46 -29.29
N LYS A 138 -6.72 42.63 -30.09
CA LYS A 138 -5.33 42.62 -29.59
C LYS A 138 -5.10 43.75 -28.58
N ALA A 139 -5.46 44.99 -28.93
CA ALA A 139 -5.31 46.13 -28.04
C ALA A 139 -6.14 45.99 -26.75
N TYR A 140 -7.34 45.40 -26.86
CA TYR A 140 -8.19 45.08 -25.71
C TYR A 140 -7.50 44.11 -24.72
N ARG A 141 -6.90 43.02 -25.22
CA ARG A 141 -6.18 42.05 -24.39
C ARG A 141 -4.95 42.65 -23.72
N GLU A 142 -4.19 43.46 -24.43
CA GLU A 142 -3.03 44.17 -23.87
C GLU A 142 -3.44 45.20 -22.81
N ALA A 143 -4.58 45.88 -23.00
CA ALA A 143 -5.13 46.81 -22.01
C ALA A 143 -5.63 46.08 -20.75
N LEU A 144 -6.23 44.90 -20.90
CA LEU A 144 -6.63 44.06 -19.77
C LEU A 144 -5.41 43.58 -18.96
N ASP A 145 -4.35 43.17 -19.65
CA ASP A 145 -3.11 42.69 -19.00
C ASP A 145 -2.42 43.83 -18.22
N LYS A 146 -2.32 45.02 -18.82
CA LYS A 146 -1.78 46.23 -18.17
C LYS A 146 -2.63 46.72 -16.99
N ALA A 147 -3.94 46.45 -17.00
CA ALA A 147 -4.85 46.87 -15.94
C ALA A 147 -4.78 45.99 -14.67
N VAL A 148 -4.11 44.84 -14.74
CA VAL A 148 -3.94 43.92 -13.61
C VAL A 148 -2.56 44.09 -12.99
N ASP A 149 -2.50 44.62 -11.76
CA ASP A 149 -1.25 44.61 -11.00
C ASP A 149 -0.98 43.20 -10.44
N ALA A 150 0.01 42.51 -11.03
CA ALA A 150 0.41 41.16 -10.65
C ALA A 150 0.98 41.05 -9.21
N ARG A 151 1.46 42.16 -8.62
CA ARG A 151 2.03 42.17 -7.26
C ARG A 151 0.98 42.25 -6.14
N ALA A 152 -0.29 42.50 -6.48
CA ALA A 152 -1.41 42.57 -5.53
C ALA A 152 -1.82 41.21 -4.91
N GLY A 153 -1.14 40.11 -5.26
CA GLY A 153 -1.48 38.74 -4.84
C GLY A 153 -0.78 38.21 -3.58
N ALA A 154 0.15 38.94 -2.97
CA ALA A 154 0.87 38.47 -1.79
C ALA A 154 0.01 38.60 -0.51
N SER A 155 -0.46 37.47 0.02
CA SER A 155 -1.21 37.41 1.28
C SER A 155 -0.26 37.29 2.48
N GLY A 156 -0.14 38.36 3.26
CA GLY A 156 0.49 38.34 4.59
C GLY A 156 -0.44 37.80 5.67
N ALA A 157 0.14 37.40 6.81
CA ALA A 157 -0.56 36.72 7.91
C ALA A 157 -1.45 37.65 8.76
N ASP A 158 -1.28 38.97 8.68
CA ASP A 158 -2.05 39.93 9.48
C ASP A 158 -3.30 40.48 8.78
N GLU A 159 -4.27 40.91 9.60
CA GLU A 159 -5.59 41.40 9.15
C GLU A 159 -5.47 42.67 8.29
N ALA A 160 -4.45 43.51 8.56
CA ALA A 160 -4.19 44.73 7.81
C ALA A 160 -3.74 44.43 6.36
N THR A 161 -2.89 43.43 6.19
CA THR A 161 -2.41 42.96 4.88
C THR A 161 -3.53 42.27 4.11
N GLN A 162 -4.45 41.58 4.79
CA GLN A 162 -5.65 41.00 4.18
C GLN A 162 -6.62 42.10 3.68
N LYS A 163 -6.86 43.15 4.47
CA LYS A 163 -7.69 44.30 4.05
C LYS A 163 -7.06 45.02 2.85
N ASN A 164 -5.75 45.22 2.85
CA ASN A 164 -5.04 45.88 1.75
C ASN A 164 -5.01 45.04 0.47
N SER A 165 -4.78 43.72 0.57
CA SER A 165 -4.85 42.82 -0.58
C SER A 165 -6.27 42.68 -1.14
N LEU A 166 -7.30 42.71 -0.30
CA LEU A 166 -8.70 42.75 -0.75
C LEU A 166 -9.01 44.07 -1.49
N LYS A 167 -8.57 45.21 -0.96
CA LYS A 167 -8.72 46.51 -1.61
C LYS A 167 -8.01 46.55 -2.97
N ALA A 168 -6.81 45.97 -3.07
CA ALA A 168 -6.07 45.85 -4.32
C ALA A 168 -6.78 44.91 -5.32
N LYS A 169 -7.34 43.78 -4.88
CA LYS A 169 -8.15 42.89 -5.73
C LYS A 169 -9.40 43.59 -6.25
N LEU A 170 -10.13 44.32 -5.40
CA LEU A 170 -11.29 45.11 -5.81
C LEU A 170 -10.89 46.22 -6.80
N SER A 171 -9.73 46.83 -6.62
CA SER A 171 -9.17 47.80 -7.58
C SER A 171 -8.87 47.17 -8.93
N ASN A 172 -8.26 45.98 -8.97
CA ASN A 172 -8.00 45.24 -10.20
C ASN A 172 -9.31 44.84 -10.92
N ILE A 173 -10.35 44.45 -10.17
CA ILE A 173 -11.68 44.16 -10.72
C ILE A 173 -12.30 45.43 -11.34
N ALA A 174 -12.23 46.56 -10.63
CA ALA A 174 -12.72 47.84 -11.12
C ALA A 174 -11.98 48.29 -12.39
N ALA A 175 -10.65 48.18 -12.41
CA ALA A 175 -9.81 48.51 -13.57
C ALA A 175 -10.13 47.60 -14.78
N THR A 176 -10.26 46.29 -14.55
CA THR A 176 -10.66 45.32 -15.59
C THR A 176 -12.05 45.62 -16.13
N ALA A 177 -13.01 45.95 -15.25
CA ALA A 177 -14.37 46.32 -15.64
C ALA A 177 -14.42 47.63 -16.43
N GLN A 178 -13.55 48.59 -16.11
CA GLN A 178 -13.42 49.84 -16.86
C GLN A 178 -12.91 49.58 -18.28
N VAL A 179 -11.81 48.82 -18.43
CA VAL A 179 -11.30 48.43 -19.75
C VAL A 179 -12.37 47.68 -20.56
N LYS A 180 -13.15 46.81 -19.92
CA LYS A 180 -14.26 46.12 -20.58
C LYS A 180 -15.31 47.09 -21.11
N ARG A 181 -15.71 48.09 -20.32
CA ARG A 181 -16.68 49.12 -20.73
C ARG A 181 -16.16 49.98 -21.88
N ASP A 182 -14.94 50.48 -21.79
CA ASP A 182 -14.34 51.39 -22.78
C ASP A 182 -14.16 50.75 -24.17
N TYR A 183 -14.09 49.41 -24.21
CA TYR A 183 -13.97 48.65 -25.46
C TYR A 183 -15.30 48.14 -26.01
N VAL A 184 -16.43 48.23 -25.28
CA VAL A 184 -17.76 47.88 -25.82
C VAL A 184 -18.07 48.73 -27.06
N ASP A 185 -17.84 50.04 -26.98
CA ASP A 185 -18.13 50.97 -28.08
C ASP A 185 -17.21 50.74 -29.29
N LYS A 186 -15.96 50.34 -29.03
CA LYS A 186 -14.99 49.99 -30.09
C LYS A 186 -15.35 48.68 -30.77
N PHE A 187 -15.90 47.71 -30.04
CA PHE A 187 -16.42 46.47 -30.63
C PHE A 187 -17.74 46.71 -31.39
N ALA A 188 -18.59 47.62 -30.93
CA ALA A 188 -19.84 47.99 -31.59
C ALA A 188 -19.66 48.63 -32.98
N ALA A 189 -18.47 49.16 -33.28
CA ALA A 189 -18.13 49.64 -34.62
C ALA A 189 -17.97 48.52 -35.67
N VAL A 190 -17.73 47.27 -35.24
CA VAL A 190 -17.40 46.13 -36.12
C VAL A 190 -18.33 44.92 -35.92
N LEU A 191 -18.88 44.77 -34.71
CA LEU A 191 -19.69 43.64 -34.28
C LEU A 191 -21.14 44.05 -33.98
N THR A 192 -22.08 43.15 -34.21
CA THR A 192 -23.47 43.30 -33.78
C THR A 192 -23.61 43.09 -32.26
N ALA A 193 -24.71 43.58 -31.67
CA ALA A 193 -24.98 43.41 -30.23
C ALA A 193 -24.96 41.93 -29.78
N GLU A 194 -25.46 41.01 -30.60
CA GLU A 194 -25.43 39.57 -30.28
C GLU A 194 -24.02 38.97 -30.40
N GLN A 195 -23.20 39.45 -31.34
CA GLN A 195 -21.79 39.06 -31.44
C GLN A 195 -20.97 39.60 -30.25
N ILE A 196 -21.25 40.82 -29.77
CA ILE A 196 -20.61 41.37 -28.56
C ILE A 196 -20.98 40.55 -27.32
N ARG A 197 -22.26 40.15 -27.20
CA ARG A 197 -22.71 39.28 -26.10
C ARG A 197 -22.00 37.92 -26.11
N ARG A 198 -21.85 37.31 -27.29
CA ARG A 198 -21.09 36.06 -27.46
C ARG A 198 -19.61 36.23 -27.16
N LEU A 199 -19.00 37.32 -27.62
CA LEU A 199 -17.59 37.64 -27.36
C LEU A 199 -17.28 37.63 -25.86
N TYR A 200 -18.10 38.30 -25.03
CA TYR A 200 -17.86 38.36 -23.58
C TYR A 200 -18.10 37.03 -22.86
N ASN A 201 -18.99 36.17 -23.36
CA ASN A 201 -19.20 34.82 -22.82
C ASN A 201 -18.01 33.91 -23.16
N THR A 202 -17.60 33.88 -24.43
CA THR A 202 -16.45 33.12 -24.91
C THR A 202 -15.14 33.61 -24.25
N GLU A 203 -14.98 34.92 -24.02
CA GLU A 203 -13.87 35.49 -23.25
C GLU A 203 -13.80 34.94 -21.81
N GLY A 204 -14.95 34.75 -21.16
CA GLY A 204 -15.02 34.14 -19.82
C GLY A 204 -14.52 32.68 -19.81
N GLU A 205 -14.89 31.91 -20.83
CA GLU A 205 -14.48 30.50 -20.99
C GLU A 205 -13.00 30.37 -21.40
N ILE A 206 -12.52 31.22 -22.32
CA ILE A 206 -11.12 31.25 -22.72
C ILE A 206 -10.23 31.74 -21.58
N GLY A 207 -10.66 32.74 -20.82
CA GLY A 207 -9.93 33.22 -19.64
C GLY A 207 -9.78 32.16 -18.56
N THR A 208 -10.79 31.31 -18.36
CA THR A 208 -10.71 30.17 -17.43
C THR A 208 -9.84 29.05 -17.98
N ASN A 209 -9.91 28.74 -19.28
CA ASN A 209 -9.08 27.72 -19.92
C ASN A 209 -7.60 28.12 -20.02
N ILE A 210 -7.27 29.39 -20.30
CA ILE A 210 -5.88 29.90 -20.27
C ILE A 210 -5.34 29.89 -18.85
N LYS A 211 -6.13 30.29 -17.85
CA LYS A 211 -5.73 30.17 -16.44
C LYS A 211 -5.47 28.71 -16.06
N ARG A 212 -6.31 27.77 -16.52
CA ARG A 212 -6.14 26.32 -16.32
C ARG A 212 -4.88 25.79 -17.02
N ALA A 213 -4.61 26.20 -18.25
CA ALA A 213 -3.41 25.80 -19.01
C ALA A 213 -2.10 26.41 -18.46
N ALA A 214 -2.14 27.66 -18.00
CA ALA A 214 -1.02 28.31 -17.31
C ALA A 214 -0.76 27.66 -15.93
N PHE A 215 -1.82 27.23 -15.25
CA PHE A 215 -1.75 26.52 -13.98
C PHE A 215 -1.19 25.09 -14.12
N ASP A 216 -1.59 24.36 -15.17
CA ASP A 216 -1.05 23.02 -15.52
C ASP A 216 0.45 23.04 -15.89
N ARG A 217 1.00 24.20 -16.28
CA ARG A 217 2.45 24.36 -16.53
C ARG A 217 3.20 24.90 -15.31
N SER A 218 2.57 25.72 -14.47
CA SER A 218 3.14 26.13 -13.16
C SER A 218 3.24 24.96 -12.17
N SER A 219 2.38 23.93 -12.30
CA SER A 219 2.42 22.72 -11.47
C SER A 219 3.68 21.86 -11.69
N ARG A 220 4.31 21.96 -12.88
CA ARG A 220 5.62 21.33 -13.14
C ARG A 220 6.78 22.06 -12.47
N THR A 221 6.59 23.31 -12.02
CA THR A 221 7.66 24.18 -11.48
C THR A 221 7.41 24.70 -10.05
N ARG A 222 6.26 24.44 -9.44
CA ARG A 222 6.04 24.64 -8.00
C ARG A 222 6.21 23.33 -7.24
N SER A 223 7.41 23.10 -6.72
CA SER A 223 7.68 22.15 -5.61
C SER A 223 7.15 22.68 -4.26
N GLY A 224 5.98 23.32 -4.26
CA GLY A 224 5.31 23.80 -3.06
C GLY A 224 4.34 22.74 -2.55
N ARG A 225 4.43 22.39 -1.26
CA ARG A 225 3.45 21.53 -0.59
C ARG A 225 2.09 22.24 -0.55
N LEU A 226 1.07 21.64 -1.15
CA LEU A 226 -0.31 22.13 -1.09
C LEU A 226 -0.83 21.94 0.34
N LYS A 227 -0.98 23.05 1.07
CA LYS A 227 -1.49 23.05 2.44
C LYS A 227 -2.92 23.54 2.46
N GLY A 228 -3.83 22.80 3.09
CA GLY A 228 -5.23 23.24 3.28
C GLY A 228 -5.30 24.58 4.02
N SER A 229 -6.15 25.50 3.55
CA SER A 229 -6.33 26.82 4.16
C SER A 229 -7.11 26.79 5.48
N GLY A 230 -7.84 25.70 5.76
CA GLY A 230 -8.80 25.55 6.85
C GLY A 230 -10.20 26.12 6.53
N ARG A 231 -10.39 26.73 5.35
CA ARG A 231 -11.67 27.33 4.94
C ARG A 231 -12.38 26.41 3.97
N MET A 232 -13.32 25.62 4.48
CA MET A 232 -14.08 24.67 3.69
C MET A 232 -15.08 25.38 2.78
N VAL A 233 -15.09 25.00 1.50
CA VAL A 233 -16.09 25.38 0.50
C VAL A 233 -16.70 24.12 -0.11
N THR A 234 -17.92 24.24 -0.63
CA THR A 234 -18.60 23.13 -1.31
C THR A 234 -18.91 23.53 -2.74
N GLN A 235 -18.58 22.65 -3.69
CA GLN A 235 -18.90 22.80 -5.11
C GLN A 235 -19.76 21.61 -5.60
N ASP A 236 -20.72 21.93 -6.46
CA ASP A 236 -21.46 20.93 -7.22
C ASP A 236 -20.70 20.64 -8.53
N TRP A 237 -20.35 19.37 -8.73
CA TRP A 237 -19.62 18.86 -9.91
C TRP A 237 -20.56 18.21 -10.95
N GLY A 238 -21.86 18.38 -10.79
CA GLY A 238 -22.89 17.90 -11.70
C GLY A 238 -23.22 16.42 -11.50
N LYS A 239 -23.85 15.81 -12.50
CA LYS A 239 -24.33 14.42 -12.41
C LYS A 239 -23.16 13.43 -12.41
N ALA A 240 -23.27 12.38 -11.58
CA ALA A 240 -22.32 11.27 -11.63
C ALA A 240 -22.43 10.44 -12.92
N GLY A 241 -23.66 10.30 -13.44
CA GLY A 241 -23.97 9.32 -14.48
C GLY A 241 -24.09 7.92 -13.90
N ASP A 242 -24.26 6.91 -14.76
CA ASP A 242 -24.13 5.52 -14.34
C ASP A 242 -22.64 5.17 -14.18
N TYR A 243 -22.31 4.48 -13.09
CA TYR A 243 -20.95 4.06 -12.81
C TYR A 243 -20.94 2.73 -12.06
N THR A 244 -19.87 1.99 -12.24
CA THR A 244 -19.74 0.61 -11.77
C THR A 244 -18.76 0.47 -10.62
N GLY A 245 -17.87 1.46 -10.45
CA GLY A 245 -16.92 1.45 -9.35
C GLY A 245 -16.52 2.82 -8.83
N ILE A 246 -16.02 2.84 -7.59
CA ILE A 246 -15.47 4.02 -6.92
C ILE A 246 -14.06 3.69 -6.44
N SER A 247 -13.13 4.63 -6.67
CA SER A 247 -11.79 4.58 -6.11
C SER A 247 -11.52 5.82 -5.25
N ALA A 248 -11.41 5.61 -3.94
CA ALA A 248 -10.94 6.61 -3.00
C ALA A 248 -9.42 6.50 -2.83
N ALA A 249 -8.72 7.56 -3.22
CA ALA A 249 -7.30 7.75 -2.91
C ALA A 249 -7.14 8.61 -1.65
N ALA A 250 -5.91 9.02 -1.35
CA ALA A 250 -5.58 9.70 -0.11
C ALA A 250 -6.42 10.96 0.15
N PHE A 251 -6.81 11.13 1.41
CA PHE A 251 -7.55 12.29 1.95
C PHE A 251 -9.01 12.43 1.52
N PHE A 252 -9.56 11.49 0.75
CA PHE A 252 -10.97 11.49 0.36
C PHE A 252 -11.83 10.68 1.32
N ASP A 253 -12.85 11.31 1.92
CA ASP A 253 -14.00 10.65 2.54
C ASP A 253 -15.19 10.70 1.56
N ILE A 254 -15.44 9.58 0.89
CA ILE A 254 -16.48 9.44 -0.12
C ILE A 254 -17.72 8.80 0.50
N THR A 255 -18.85 9.50 0.45
CA THR A 255 -20.15 8.95 0.80
C THR A 255 -20.99 8.71 -0.45
N VAL A 256 -21.38 7.46 -0.70
CA VAL A 256 -22.38 7.13 -1.72
C VAL A 256 -23.76 7.22 -1.09
N SER A 257 -24.60 8.11 -1.62
CA SER A 257 -25.90 8.43 -1.02
C SER A 257 -27.04 8.27 -2.04
N PRO A 258 -28.11 7.52 -1.73
CA PRO A 258 -29.29 7.44 -2.58
C PRO A 258 -30.08 8.76 -2.64
N ALA A 259 -29.88 9.67 -1.70
CA ALA A 259 -30.53 10.98 -1.69
C ALA A 259 -29.82 12.03 -2.57
N ALA A 260 -28.56 11.80 -2.93
CA ALA A 260 -27.78 12.75 -3.72
C ALA A 260 -28.17 12.66 -5.20
N LYS A 261 -28.35 13.83 -5.85
CA LYS A 261 -28.67 13.93 -7.29
C LYS A 261 -27.44 14.32 -8.13
N THR A 262 -26.50 15.03 -7.53
CA THR A 262 -25.24 15.48 -8.11
C THR A 262 -24.07 15.15 -7.20
N ILE A 263 -22.86 15.18 -7.75
CA ILE A 263 -21.62 15.02 -6.99
C ILE A 263 -21.35 16.34 -6.27
N SER A 264 -21.29 16.29 -4.95
CA SER A 264 -20.95 17.43 -4.10
C SER A 264 -19.57 17.21 -3.49
N VAL A 265 -18.65 18.15 -3.71
CA VAL A 265 -17.28 18.09 -3.20
C VAL A 265 -17.07 19.23 -2.21
N THR A 266 -16.65 18.88 -0.99
CA THR A 266 -16.34 19.82 0.08
C THR A 266 -14.86 19.69 0.44
N ALA A 267 -14.10 20.77 0.26
CA ALA A 267 -12.65 20.83 0.52
C ALA A 267 -12.25 22.27 0.89
N ASP A 268 -10.99 22.49 1.27
CA ASP A 268 -10.47 23.84 1.43
C ASP A 268 -10.57 24.63 0.12
N ASP A 269 -10.86 25.93 0.22
CA ASP A 269 -11.00 26.86 -0.92
C ASP A 269 -9.80 26.84 -1.87
N ASN A 270 -8.59 26.68 -1.33
CA ASN A 270 -7.36 26.61 -2.11
C ASN A 270 -7.02 25.20 -2.61
N VAL A 271 -7.69 24.15 -2.10
CA VAL A 271 -7.47 22.76 -2.49
C VAL A 271 -8.46 22.33 -3.56
N ILE A 272 -9.70 22.84 -3.52
CA ILE A 272 -10.78 22.34 -4.38
C ILE A 272 -10.47 22.43 -5.88
N ASP A 273 -9.70 23.45 -6.29
CA ASP A 273 -9.25 23.66 -7.67
C ASP A 273 -8.19 22.64 -8.13
N TYR A 274 -7.54 21.93 -7.20
CA TYR A 274 -6.60 20.85 -7.50
C TYR A 274 -7.25 19.48 -7.52
N LEU A 275 -8.54 19.37 -7.17
CA LEU A 275 -9.24 18.10 -7.16
C LEU A 275 -9.72 17.75 -8.58
N VAL A 276 -9.54 16.48 -8.95
CA VAL A 276 -9.93 15.98 -10.26
C VAL A 276 -10.77 14.72 -10.10
N LEU A 277 -11.86 14.64 -10.85
CA LEU A 277 -12.63 13.42 -11.07
C LEU A 277 -12.26 12.84 -12.43
N GLU A 278 -11.60 11.68 -12.42
CA GLU A 278 -11.34 10.90 -13.63
C GLU A 278 -12.45 9.83 -13.77
N ARG A 279 -13.01 9.73 -14.98
CA ARG A 279 -13.94 8.67 -15.36
C ARG A 279 -13.20 7.70 -16.26
N ASP A 280 -12.76 6.57 -15.71
CA ASP A 280 -11.98 5.57 -16.42
C ASP A 280 -12.64 4.20 -16.31
N GLY A 281 -13.00 3.60 -17.44
CA GLY A 281 -13.63 2.27 -17.50
C GLY A 281 -14.92 2.13 -16.68
N GLY A 282 -15.72 3.21 -16.55
CA GLY A 282 -16.92 3.21 -15.73
C GLY A 282 -16.65 3.31 -14.22
N LYS A 283 -15.43 3.66 -13.81
CA LYS A 283 -15.04 3.92 -12.41
C LYS A 283 -14.84 5.42 -12.19
N LEU A 284 -15.32 5.91 -11.05
CA LEU A 284 -15.06 7.26 -10.57
C LEU A 284 -13.80 7.24 -9.72
N LYS A 285 -12.74 7.91 -10.19
CA LYS A 285 -11.47 8.04 -9.45
C LYS A 285 -11.29 9.49 -9.01
N PHE A 286 -11.20 9.69 -7.71
CA PHE A 286 -10.96 11.01 -7.14
C PHE A 286 -9.48 11.18 -6.83
N ARG A 287 -8.89 12.27 -7.32
CA ARG A 287 -7.46 12.56 -7.18
C ARG A 287 -7.23 14.01 -6.77
N VAL A 288 -6.13 14.23 -6.06
CA VAL A 288 -5.55 15.55 -5.89
C VAL A 288 -4.40 15.68 -6.89
N ASN A 289 -4.45 16.66 -7.78
CA ASN A 289 -3.39 16.96 -8.74
C ASN A 289 -2.30 17.83 -8.10
N ALA A 290 -1.60 17.26 -7.11
CA ALA A 290 -0.50 17.92 -6.40
C ALA A 290 0.60 16.91 -6.03
N ASN A 291 1.86 17.34 -6.13
CA ASN A 291 3.03 16.50 -5.84
C ASN A 291 3.27 16.26 -4.35
N SER A 292 2.80 17.17 -3.50
CA SER A 292 2.91 17.08 -2.04
C SER A 292 1.74 17.81 -1.39
N THR A 293 1.15 17.20 -0.37
CA THR A 293 -0.05 17.70 0.31
C THR A 293 0.15 17.69 1.83
N GLU A 294 -0.41 18.68 2.54
CA GLU A 294 -0.45 18.73 4.00
C GLU A 294 -1.81 19.23 4.49
N ASN A 295 -2.33 18.61 5.54
CA ASN A 295 -3.56 19.04 6.23
C ASN A 295 -4.72 19.27 5.25
N ILE A 296 -4.88 18.35 4.30
CA ILE A 296 -5.98 18.37 3.35
C ILE A 296 -7.04 17.37 3.84
N SER A 297 -8.29 17.80 3.81
CA SER A 297 -9.45 16.94 4.01
C SER A 297 -10.44 17.18 2.88
N VAL A 298 -10.87 16.12 2.20
CA VAL A 298 -11.84 16.21 1.10
C VAL A 298 -13.01 15.29 1.39
N SER A 299 -14.19 15.86 1.50
CA SER A 299 -15.44 15.10 1.63
C SER A 299 -16.20 15.13 0.31
N VAL A 300 -16.57 13.97 -0.20
CA VAL A 300 -17.31 13.86 -1.47
C VAL A 300 -18.61 13.10 -1.22
N THR A 301 -19.73 13.66 -1.65
CA THR A 301 -21.00 12.92 -1.73
C THR A 301 -21.29 12.58 -3.19
N VAL A 302 -21.44 11.29 -3.48
CA VAL A 302 -21.73 10.77 -4.82
C VAL A 302 -23.16 10.19 -4.86
N PRO A 303 -23.97 10.52 -5.86
CA PRO A 303 -25.25 9.87 -6.13
C PRO A 303 -25.11 8.36 -6.26
N ALA A 304 -25.97 7.60 -5.60
CA ALA A 304 -26.08 6.16 -5.76
C ALA A 304 -26.21 5.72 -7.23
N SER A 305 -25.45 4.69 -7.61
CA SER A 305 -25.60 4.00 -8.88
C SER A 305 -26.11 2.57 -8.65
N ALA A 306 -27.08 2.13 -9.44
CA ALA A 306 -27.59 0.76 -9.41
C ALA A 306 -26.57 -0.26 -9.96
N SER A 307 -25.62 0.20 -10.79
CA SER A 307 -24.57 -0.62 -11.40
C SER A 307 -23.31 -0.73 -10.52
N LEU A 308 -23.29 -0.06 -9.36
CA LEU A 308 -22.14 -0.03 -8.45
C LEU A 308 -21.88 -1.40 -7.83
N ARG A 309 -20.72 -1.97 -8.16
CA ARG A 309 -20.29 -3.30 -7.72
C ARG A 309 -18.81 -3.35 -7.33
N GLU A 310 -18.06 -2.27 -7.54
CA GLU A 310 -16.63 -2.20 -7.24
C GLU A 310 -16.30 -1.01 -6.30
N ILE A 311 -15.65 -1.27 -5.18
CA ILE A 311 -15.10 -0.22 -4.32
C ILE A 311 -13.63 -0.50 -4.07
N SER A 312 -12.79 0.49 -4.30
CA SER A 312 -11.40 0.48 -3.84
C SER A 312 -11.10 1.69 -2.96
N ALA A 313 -10.52 1.44 -1.78
CA ALA A 313 -10.06 2.50 -0.88
C ALA A 313 -8.62 2.27 -0.48
N GLY A 314 -7.77 3.26 -0.75
CA GLY A 314 -6.34 3.22 -0.52
C GLY A 314 -5.81 4.49 0.10
N SER A 315 -4.64 4.40 0.75
CA SER A 315 -3.86 5.54 1.21
C SER A 315 -4.62 6.46 2.17
N TYR A 316 -5.26 5.92 3.21
CA TYR A 316 -6.15 6.65 4.13
C TYR A 316 -7.47 7.14 3.53
N GLY A 317 -7.78 6.79 2.27
CA GLY A 317 -9.08 7.03 1.67
C GLY A 317 -10.19 6.28 2.39
N LYS A 318 -11.37 6.90 2.49
CA LYS A 318 -12.55 6.34 3.13
C LYS A 318 -13.72 6.30 2.17
N VAL A 319 -14.46 5.19 2.17
CA VAL A 319 -15.70 5.05 1.40
C VAL A 319 -16.81 4.58 2.33
N ASN A 320 -17.90 5.32 2.40
CA ASN A 320 -19.13 4.96 3.09
C ASN A 320 -20.25 4.81 2.07
N CYS A 321 -20.66 3.57 1.77
CA CYS A 321 -21.72 3.28 0.83
C CYS A 321 -23.02 3.00 1.57
N LYS A 322 -24.00 3.92 1.47
CA LYS A 322 -25.29 3.82 2.17
C LYS A 322 -26.31 2.91 1.49
N MET A 323 -25.87 2.13 0.52
CA MET A 323 -26.69 1.16 -0.20
C MET A 323 -25.88 -0.12 -0.40
N PRO A 324 -26.54 -1.29 -0.46
CA PRO A 324 -25.86 -2.53 -0.74
C PRO A 324 -25.32 -2.56 -2.18
N LEU A 325 -24.10 -3.07 -2.33
CA LEU A 325 -23.50 -3.38 -3.61
C LEU A 325 -24.19 -4.59 -4.23
N LYS A 326 -24.62 -4.44 -5.50
CA LYS A 326 -25.36 -5.46 -6.24
C LYS A 326 -24.71 -5.74 -7.59
N GLY A 327 -25.10 -6.85 -8.19
CA GLY A 327 -24.59 -7.30 -9.49
C GLY A 327 -24.21 -8.78 -9.46
N PRO A 328 -23.86 -9.38 -10.60
CA PRO A 328 -23.47 -10.80 -10.67
C PRO A 328 -22.12 -11.10 -9.98
N SER A 329 -21.26 -10.09 -9.87
CA SER A 329 -20.00 -10.15 -9.15
C SER A 329 -19.72 -8.80 -8.49
N VAL A 330 -19.38 -8.81 -7.20
CA VAL A 330 -19.03 -7.61 -6.41
C VAL A 330 -17.61 -7.74 -5.90
N SER A 331 -16.83 -6.65 -5.95
CA SER A 331 -15.45 -6.63 -5.47
C SER A 331 -15.18 -5.40 -4.59
N VAL A 332 -14.68 -5.63 -3.39
CA VAL A 332 -14.22 -4.56 -2.47
C VAL A 332 -12.75 -4.78 -2.15
N SER A 333 -11.93 -3.76 -2.36
CA SER A 333 -10.50 -3.79 -2.08
C SER A 333 -10.11 -2.63 -1.16
N VAL A 334 -9.53 -2.95 -0.01
CA VAL A 334 -9.11 -1.96 0.99
C VAL A 334 -7.64 -2.16 1.30
N SER A 335 -6.83 -1.10 1.14
CA SER A 335 -5.40 -1.18 1.39
C SER A 335 -4.84 0.12 1.97
N SER A 336 -3.60 0.06 2.47
CA SER A 336 -2.81 1.23 2.88
C SER A 336 -3.60 2.18 3.80
N TYR A 337 -4.08 1.66 4.93
CA TYR A 337 -4.90 2.40 5.91
C TYR A 337 -6.26 2.91 5.39
N GLY A 338 -6.70 2.46 4.22
CA GLY A 338 -8.04 2.76 3.71
C GLY A 338 -9.14 2.18 4.60
N SER A 339 -10.33 2.75 4.49
CA SER A 339 -11.51 2.32 5.25
C SER A 339 -12.74 2.24 4.37
N VAL A 340 -13.44 1.11 4.37
CA VAL A 340 -14.70 0.94 3.64
C VAL A 340 -15.79 0.51 4.61
N SER A 341 -16.90 1.24 4.59
CA SER A 341 -18.17 0.83 5.17
C SER A 341 -19.18 0.60 4.06
N ALA A 342 -19.54 -0.66 3.81
CA ALA A 342 -20.46 -1.01 2.73
C ALA A 342 -21.08 -2.40 2.96
N ASP A 343 -22.35 -2.55 2.60
CA ASP A 343 -23.00 -3.85 2.51
C ASP A 343 -22.82 -4.45 1.12
N ILE A 344 -22.60 -5.76 1.06
CA ILE A 344 -22.54 -6.54 -0.17
C ILE A 344 -23.77 -7.46 -0.18
N ASP A 345 -24.63 -7.32 -1.20
CA ASP A 345 -25.79 -8.19 -1.40
C ASP A 345 -25.88 -8.59 -2.88
N THR A 346 -25.28 -9.74 -3.20
CA THR A 346 -25.19 -10.25 -4.57
C THR A 346 -25.83 -11.64 -4.70
N PRO A 347 -26.52 -11.93 -5.81
CA PRO A 347 -26.93 -13.30 -6.15
C PRO A 347 -25.77 -14.16 -6.68
N GLY A 348 -24.59 -13.58 -6.93
CA GLY A 348 -23.42 -14.28 -7.48
C GLY A 348 -22.22 -14.21 -6.54
N ALA A 349 -21.06 -13.87 -7.09
CA ALA A 349 -19.79 -13.93 -6.38
C ALA A 349 -19.45 -12.61 -5.65
N ALA A 350 -18.88 -12.71 -4.45
CA ALA A 350 -18.34 -11.58 -3.71
C ALA A 350 -16.84 -11.78 -3.43
N LYS A 351 -16.03 -10.78 -3.77
CA LYS A 351 -14.61 -10.71 -3.43
C LYS A 351 -14.34 -9.57 -2.46
N LEU A 352 -13.71 -9.87 -1.34
CA LEU A 352 -13.28 -8.88 -0.36
C LEU A 352 -11.78 -9.05 -0.10
N ASP A 353 -10.98 -8.08 -0.50
CA ASP A 353 -9.54 -8.04 -0.24
C ASP A 353 -9.22 -6.88 0.71
N VAL A 354 -8.74 -7.17 1.92
CA VAL A 354 -8.38 -6.17 2.94
C VAL A 354 -6.93 -6.37 3.38
N SER A 355 -6.05 -5.43 3.06
CA SER A 355 -4.62 -5.54 3.34
C SER A 355 -4.01 -4.25 3.87
N SER A 356 -2.74 -4.31 4.31
CA SER A 356 -1.93 -3.14 4.67
C SER A 356 -2.66 -2.15 5.59
N TYR A 357 -3.09 -2.63 6.76
CA TYR A 357 -3.87 -1.87 7.75
C TYR A 357 -5.25 -1.36 7.28
N GLY A 358 -5.75 -1.86 6.15
CA GLY A 358 -7.09 -1.57 5.65
C GLY A 358 -8.18 -2.04 6.61
N LYS A 359 -9.32 -1.34 6.60
CA LYS A 359 -10.48 -1.63 7.45
C LYS A 359 -11.73 -1.81 6.61
N PHE A 360 -12.42 -2.93 6.79
CA PHE A 360 -13.74 -3.16 6.22
C PHE A 360 -14.77 -3.37 7.32
N ALA A 361 -15.93 -2.72 7.18
CA ALA A 361 -17.08 -2.90 8.03
C ALA A 361 -18.37 -2.96 7.19
N GLY A 362 -19.26 -3.90 7.48
CA GLY A 362 -20.53 -4.05 6.76
C GLY A 362 -21.03 -5.47 6.83
N SER A 363 -21.87 -5.88 5.90
CA SER A 363 -22.34 -7.26 5.77
C SER A 363 -22.02 -7.85 4.39
N VAL A 364 -21.91 -9.17 4.31
CA VAL A 364 -21.68 -9.89 3.05
C VAL A 364 -22.73 -10.98 2.86
N ARG A 365 -23.64 -10.79 1.91
CA ARG A 365 -24.60 -11.78 1.44
C ARG A 365 -24.30 -12.11 -0.02
N CYS A 366 -23.90 -13.35 -0.29
CA CYS A 366 -23.50 -13.77 -1.64
C CYS A 366 -23.86 -15.24 -1.91
N SER A 367 -23.70 -15.71 -3.14
CA SER A 367 -23.75 -17.14 -3.42
C SER A 367 -22.39 -17.78 -3.16
N ASP A 368 -21.32 -17.19 -3.70
CA ASP A 368 -19.95 -17.64 -3.50
C ASP A 368 -19.08 -16.50 -2.97
N GLY A 369 -18.39 -16.72 -1.85
CA GLY A 369 -17.60 -15.69 -1.16
C GLY A 369 -16.11 -16.01 -1.15
N GLU A 370 -15.29 -15.04 -1.55
CA GLU A 370 -13.83 -15.08 -1.42
C GLU A 370 -13.33 -13.88 -0.61
N LEU A 371 -12.96 -14.12 0.64
CA LEU A 371 -12.54 -13.09 1.59
C LEU A 371 -11.05 -13.29 1.93
N ARG A 372 -10.21 -12.32 1.58
CA ARG A 372 -8.78 -12.29 1.90
C ARG A 372 -8.47 -11.11 2.80
N ILE A 373 -7.96 -11.36 3.99
CA ILE A 373 -7.53 -10.33 4.93
C ILE A 373 -6.06 -10.59 5.27
N SER A 374 -5.19 -9.62 5.04
CA SER A 374 -3.75 -9.78 5.24
C SER A 374 -3.06 -8.51 5.75
N SER A 375 -1.78 -8.60 6.10
CA SER A 375 -0.91 -7.47 6.42
C SER A 375 -1.54 -6.46 7.38
N TYR A 376 -1.92 -6.94 8.58
CA TYR A 376 -2.60 -6.14 9.61
C TYR A 376 -3.98 -5.58 9.23
N GLY A 377 -4.57 -6.04 8.13
CA GLY A 377 -5.93 -5.73 7.74
C GLY A 377 -6.95 -6.21 8.78
N SER A 378 -8.09 -5.52 8.85
CA SER A 378 -9.18 -5.84 9.76
C SER A 378 -10.51 -5.80 9.03
N ALA A 379 -11.24 -6.91 9.05
CA ALA A 379 -12.61 -6.98 8.54
C ALA A 379 -13.58 -7.40 9.65
N GLN A 380 -14.66 -6.64 9.80
CA GLN A 380 -15.77 -6.94 10.71
C GLN A 380 -17.04 -7.04 9.88
N ALA A 381 -17.48 -8.27 9.60
CA ALA A 381 -18.66 -8.46 8.77
C ALA A 381 -19.33 -9.81 9.02
N PRO A 382 -20.63 -9.87 9.34
CA PRO A 382 -21.38 -11.11 9.20
C PRO A 382 -21.40 -11.52 7.72
N VAL A 383 -21.16 -12.80 7.46
CA VAL A 383 -21.07 -13.39 6.12
C VAL A 383 -22.09 -14.50 5.97
N GLU A 384 -22.94 -14.40 4.95
CA GLU A 384 -23.87 -15.46 4.54
C GLU A 384 -23.64 -15.79 3.06
N CYS A 385 -23.00 -16.93 2.80
CA CYS A 385 -22.82 -17.49 1.46
C CYS A 385 -23.84 -18.60 1.23
N ARG A 386 -24.54 -18.60 0.10
CA ARG A 386 -25.54 -19.65 -0.20
C ARG A 386 -24.89 -20.98 -0.56
N ASN A 387 -23.71 -20.95 -1.18
CA ASN A 387 -22.98 -22.13 -1.67
C ASN A 387 -21.64 -22.25 -0.94
N SER A 388 -20.60 -21.63 -1.49
CA SER A 388 -19.23 -21.77 -1.00
C SER A 388 -18.70 -20.47 -0.36
N CYS A 389 -17.90 -20.61 0.68
CA CYS A 389 -17.19 -19.48 1.29
C CYS A 389 -15.74 -19.86 1.55
N LYS A 390 -14.80 -19.09 1.01
CA LYS A 390 -13.38 -19.19 1.33
C LYS A 390 -12.93 -17.94 2.08
N LEU A 391 -12.54 -18.12 3.33
CA LEU A 391 -11.89 -17.11 4.16
C LEU A 391 -10.40 -17.40 4.26
N THR A 392 -9.55 -16.42 3.97
CA THR A 392 -8.10 -16.47 4.17
C THR A 392 -7.64 -15.28 4.99
N VAL A 393 -7.07 -15.54 6.17
CA VAL A 393 -6.61 -14.50 7.10
C VAL A 393 -5.14 -14.73 7.43
N GLY A 394 -4.26 -13.80 7.07
CA GLY A 394 -2.80 -13.96 7.20
C GLY A 394 -2.09 -12.71 7.72
N SER A 395 -0.81 -12.85 8.02
CA SER A 395 0.10 -11.74 8.36
C SER A 395 -0.49 -10.76 9.40
N TYR A 396 -0.79 -11.29 10.59
CA TYR A 396 -1.34 -10.54 11.74
C TYR A 396 -2.69 -9.85 11.49
N ALA A 397 -3.39 -10.20 10.41
CA ALA A 397 -4.73 -9.71 10.14
C ALA A 397 -5.78 -10.25 11.11
N LYS A 398 -6.93 -9.58 11.14
CA LYS A 398 -8.06 -9.90 12.01
C LYS A 398 -9.36 -10.00 11.23
N PHE A 399 -10.11 -11.05 11.50
CA PHE A 399 -11.49 -11.19 11.07
C PHE A 399 -12.37 -11.45 12.29
N SER A 400 -13.53 -10.81 12.34
CA SER A 400 -14.56 -11.07 13.35
C SER A 400 -15.94 -11.11 12.72
N ASN A 401 -16.90 -11.61 13.52
CA ASN A 401 -18.32 -11.86 13.19
C ASN A 401 -18.57 -13.22 12.54
N ASP A 402 -19.84 -13.56 12.43
CA ASP A 402 -20.28 -14.92 12.13
C ASP A 402 -20.25 -15.20 10.63
N ILE A 403 -19.99 -16.47 10.29
CA ILE A 403 -20.01 -16.96 8.92
C ILE A 403 -20.98 -18.13 8.81
N LYS A 404 -21.88 -18.05 7.84
CA LYS A 404 -22.78 -19.12 7.43
C LYS A 404 -22.55 -19.46 5.96
N ALA A 405 -22.30 -20.72 5.65
CA ALA A 405 -22.13 -21.20 4.27
C ALA A 405 -22.48 -22.68 4.15
N SER A 406 -22.87 -23.20 2.99
CA SER A 406 -22.99 -24.66 2.84
C SER A 406 -21.62 -25.32 2.87
N ASP A 407 -20.67 -24.86 2.06
CA ASP A 407 -19.28 -25.35 2.06
C ASP A 407 -18.32 -24.24 2.50
N LEU A 408 -17.71 -24.39 3.69
CA LEU A 408 -16.84 -23.38 4.29
C LEU A 408 -15.38 -23.83 4.33
N THR A 409 -14.49 -23.03 3.73
CA THR A 409 -13.04 -23.16 3.85
C THR A 409 -12.45 -21.98 4.62
N VAL A 410 -11.69 -22.24 5.67
CA VAL A 410 -11.03 -21.20 6.48
C VAL A 410 -9.54 -21.49 6.57
N GLU A 411 -8.71 -20.56 6.12
CA GLU A 411 -7.26 -20.62 6.23
C GLU A 411 -6.75 -19.45 7.08
N VAL A 412 -6.07 -19.74 8.19
CA VAL A 412 -5.53 -18.75 9.11
C VAL A 412 -4.04 -18.98 9.31
N SER A 413 -3.20 -17.99 9.05
CA SER A 413 -1.74 -18.14 9.12
C SER A 413 -1.00 -16.90 9.63
N SER A 414 0.30 -17.03 9.85
CA SER A 414 1.24 -15.94 10.12
C SER A 414 0.77 -14.97 11.22
N GLY A 415 0.43 -15.52 12.40
CA GLY A 415 0.02 -14.75 13.57
C GLY A 415 -1.35 -14.07 13.48
N ALA A 416 -2.13 -14.33 12.42
CA ALA A 416 -3.48 -13.81 12.27
C ALA A 416 -4.46 -14.38 13.32
N SER A 417 -5.57 -13.66 13.53
CA SER A 417 -6.60 -14.08 14.48
C SER A 417 -8.01 -14.00 13.88
N VAL A 418 -8.78 -15.07 14.06
CA VAL A 418 -10.20 -15.13 13.68
C VAL A 418 -11.05 -15.36 14.93
N GLY A 419 -12.00 -14.46 15.17
CA GLY A 419 -12.96 -14.52 16.28
C GLY A 419 -14.39 -14.59 15.78
N SER A 420 -14.95 -15.79 15.61
CA SER A 420 -16.19 -15.99 14.83
C SER A 420 -17.00 -17.21 15.27
N THR A 421 -18.32 -17.14 15.12
CA THR A 421 -19.17 -18.34 15.05
C THR A 421 -19.25 -18.81 13.60
N LEU A 422 -18.91 -20.07 13.34
CA LEU A 422 -18.97 -20.67 12.01
C LEU A 422 -20.10 -21.70 11.98
N THR A 423 -21.01 -21.57 11.02
CA THR A 423 -22.07 -22.54 10.76
C THR A 423 -21.97 -23.00 9.31
N ALA A 424 -21.80 -24.31 9.09
CA ALA A 424 -21.75 -24.84 7.73
C ALA A 424 -22.33 -26.25 7.57
N ASP A 425 -22.57 -26.68 6.34
CA ASP A 425 -22.91 -28.08 6.05
C ASP A 425 -21.63 -28.93 5.96
N ALA A 426 -20.54 -28.36 5.44
CA ALA A 426 -19.19 -28.92 5.46
C ALA A 426 -18.15 -27.85 5.82
N LEU A 427 -17.11 -28.24 6.56
CA LEU A 427 -16.04 -27.34 6.98
C LEU A 427 -14.66 -27.94 6.70
N THR A 428 -13.79 -27.16 6.06
CA THR A 428 -12.34 -27.38 6.06
C THR A 428 -11.64 -26.18 6.66
N MET A 429 -10.88 -26.39 7.73
CA MET A 429 -10.15 -25.33 8.42
C MET A 429 -8.67 -25.69 8.55
N ARG A 430 -7.80 -24.73 8.24
CA ARG A 430 -6.36 -24.82 8.40
C ARG A 430 -5.83 -23.64 9.22
N ILE A 431 -5.12 -23.90 10.30
CA ILE A 431 -4.53 -22.88 11.18
C ILE A 431 -3.04 -23.18 11.34
N ASP A 432 -2.17 -22.28 10.92
CA ASP A 432 -0.72 -22.47 10.99
C ASP A 432 0.05 -21.22 11.42
N SER A 433 1.37 -21.38 11.62
CA SER A 433 2.31 -20.28 11.85
C SER A 433 1.85 -19.31 12.95
N TYR A 434 1.59 -19.86 14.14
CA TYR A 434 1.16 -19.13 15.33
C TYR A 434 -0.19 -18.40 15.22
N ALA A 435 -0.98 -18.68 14.17
CA ALA A 435 -2.32 -18.14 14.02
C ALA A 435 -3.31 -18.69 15.06
N LYS A 436 -4.41 -17.96 15.26
CA LYS A 436 -5.40 -18.26 16.30
C LYS A 436 -6.82 -18.23 15.73
N PHE A 437 -7.58 -19.27 16.03
CA PHE A 437 -9.03 -19.26 15.91
C PHE A 437 -9.66 -19.34 17.29
N SER A 438 -10.67 -18.51 17.54
CA SER A 438 -11.51 -18.58 18.72
C SER A 438 -12.98 -18.41 18.38
N GLY A 439 -13.83 -19.32 18.86
CA GLY A 439 -15.29 -19.20 18.69
C GLY A 439 -16.02 -20.53 18.67
N THR A 440 -17.20 -20.53 18.05
CA THR A 440 -18.08 -21.70 17.97
C THR A 440 -18.06 -22.26 16.56
N VAL A 441 -18.03 -23.59 16.42
CA VAL A 441 -18.12 -24.28 15.13
C VAL A 441 -19.29 -25.26 15.16
N THR A 442 -20.24 -25.06 14.23
CA THR A 442 -21.39 -25.94 14.02
C THR A 442 -21.35 -26.48 12.59
N VAL A 443 -21.36 -27.81 12.44
CA VAL A 443 -21.40 -28.50 11.14
C VAL A 443 -22.63 -29.40 11.06
N ASN A 444 -23.55 -29.12 10.13
CA ASN A 444 -24.91 -29.68 10.15
C ASN A 444 -25.07 -31.03 9.45
N ALA A 445 -24.35 -31.25 8.35
CA ALA A 445 -24.66 -32.35 7.43
C ALA A 445 -23.47 -33.29 7.14
N ARG A 446 -22.27 -32.74 6.95
CA ARG A 446 -21.07 -33.48 6.52
C ARG A 446 -19.96 -33.39 7.57
N GLN A 447 -18.78 -33.90 7.23
CA GLN A 447 -17.62 -33.94 8.10
C GLN A 447 -16.98 -32.55 8.29
N ALA A 448 -16.51 -32.29 9.50
CA ALA A 448 -15.62 -31.16 9.80
C ALA A 448 -14.16 -31.60 9.74
N LYS A 449 -13.33 -30.94 8.94
CA LYS A 449 -11.89 -31.18 8.85
C LYS A 449 -11.09 -30.03 9.45
N LEU A 450 -10.35 -30.29 10.52
CA LEU A 450 -9.51 -29.30 11.21
C LEU A 450 -8.04 -29.70 11.09
N THR A 451 -7.20 -28.83 10.53
CA THR A 451 -5.75 -29.01 10.48
C THR A 451 -5.05 -27.87 11.20
N VAL A 452 -4.29 -28.17 12.24
CA VAL A 452 -3.58 -27.16 13.04
C VAL A 452 -2.10 -27.50 13.17
N SER A 453 -1.22 -26.60 12.76
CA SER A 453 0.23 -26.85 12.75
C SER A 453 1.07 -25.63 13.11
N SER A 454 2.39 -25.80 13.26
CA SER A 454 3.38 -24.73 13.40
C SER A 454 3.01 -23.70 14.49
N GLY A 455 2.66 -24.18 15.67
CA GLY A 455 2.25 -23.35 16.81
C GLY A 455 0.87 -22.69 16.69
N GLY A 456 0.09 -23.00 15.64
CA GLY A 456 -1.29 -22.56 15.49
C GLY A 456 -2.19 -23.06 16.62
N SER A 457 -3.27 -22.31 16.91
CA SER A 457 -4.16 -22.61 18.02
C SER A 457 -5.63 -22.49 17.62
N PHE A 458 -6.38 -23.57 17.82
CA PHE A 458 -7.84 -23.56 17.83
C PHE A 458 -8.34 -23.59 19.27
N ASN A 459 -9.24 -22.70 19.64
CA ASN A 459 -9.91 -22.72 20.95
C ASN A 459 -11.39 -22.42 20.80
N GLY A 460 -12.27 -23.38 21.05
CA GLY A 460 -13.68 -23.17 20.76
C GLY A 460 -14.60 -24.30 21.17
N THR A 461 -15.88 -24.12 20.85
CA THR A 461 -16.89 -25.17 20.94
C THR A 461 -17.09 -25.84 19.60
N PHE A 462 -17.41 -27.13 19.62
CA PHE A 462 -17.73 -27.89 18.41
C PHE A 462 -19.06 -28.61 18.55
N SER A 463 -19.86 -28.58 17.48
CA SER A 463 -21.11 -29.33 17.35
C SER A 463 -21.22 -29.86 15.92
N GLY A 464 -21.35 -31.17 15.76
CA GLY A 464 -21.48 -31.84 14.46
C GLY A 464 -21.46 -33.35 14.61
N SER A 465 -21.76 -34.07 13.52
CA SER A 465 -21.83 -35.54 13.53
C SER A 465 -20.45 -36.22 13.45
N SER A 466 -19.53 -35.69 12.64
CA SER A 466 -18.20 -36.27 12.40
C SER A 466 -17.09 -35.21 12.40
N LEU A 467 -15.93 -35.56 12.99
CA LEU A 467 -14.74 -34.71 13.09
C LEU A 467 -13.47 -35.42 12.60
N GLU A 468 -12.78 -34.88 11.59
CA GLU A 468 -11.39 -35.20 11.26
C GLU A 468 -10.46 -34.09 11.78
N ALA A 469 -9.54 -34.40 12.70
CA ALA A 469 -8.58 -33.45 13.24
C ALA A 469 -7.14 -33.93 13.01
N SER A 470 -6.28 -33.05 12.48
CA SER A 470 -4.84 -33.29 12.34
C SER A 470 -4.06 -32.16 13.01
N VAL A 471 -3.27 -32.49 14.03
CA VAL A 471 -2.51 -31.51 14.82
C VAL A 471 -1.02 -31.88 14.81
N GLY A 472 -0.17 -30.95 14.38
CA GLY A 472 1.27 -31.20 14.24
C GLY A 472 2.11 -30.02 14.68
N SER A 473 3.43 -30.21 14.77
CA SER A 473 4.44 -29.15 14.96
C SER A 473 4.04 -28.11 16.02
N TYR A 474 3.82 -28.58 17.25
CA TYR A 474 3.42 -27.76 18.41
C TYR A 474 2.06 -27.04 18.28
N GLY A 475 1.23 -27.42 17.31
CA GLY A 475 -0.14 -26.95 17.16
C GLY A 475 -1.03 -27.37 18.34
N LYS A 476 -2.11 -26.63 18.56
CA LYS A 476 -3.01 -26.84 19.70
C LYS A 476 -4.47 -26.80 19.26
N ILE A 477 -5.24 -27.80 19.65
CA ILE A 477 -6.70 -27.78 19.55
C ILE A 477 -7.29 -27.94 20.94
N TYR A 478 -8.16 -27.01 21.32
CA TYR A 478 -8.98 -27.07 22.53
C TYR A 478 -10.46 -27.03 22.14
N LEU A 479 -11.16 -28.15 22.31
CA LEU A 479 -12.58 -28.28 22.03
C LEU A 479 -13.38 -28.40 23.32
N LYS A 480 -14.45 -27.62 23.40
CA LYS A 480 -15.46 -27.67 24.46
C LYS A 480 -16.83 -27.98 23.88
N GLY A 481 -17.80 -28.26 24.75
CA GLY A 481 -19.20 -28.44 24.37
C GLY A 481 -19.74 -29.84 24.66
N ALA A 482 -21.04 -29.91 24.92
CA ALA A 482 -21.74 -31.14 25.30
C ALA A 482 -22.45 -31.84 24.12
N ALA A 483 -22.20 -31.41 22.89
CA ALA A 483 -22.77 -32.02 21.70
C ALA A 483 -22.29 -33.48 21.58
N GLN A 484 -23.21 -34.37 21.19
CA GLN A 484 -22.90 -35.76 20.89
C GLN A 484 -22.39 -35.84 19.45
N VAL A 485 -21.12 -36.22 19.30
CA VAL A 485 -20.47 -36.50 18.01
C VAL A 485 -20.49 -38.01 17.81
N ALA A 486 -20.86 -38.47 16.62
CA ALA A 486 -20.89 -39.89 16.31
C ALA A 486 -19.47 -40.45 16.22
N ASP A 487 -18.62 -39.83 15.40
CA ASP A 487 -17.27 -40.31 15.14
C ASP A 487 -16.23 -39.19 15.09
N ALA A 488 -15.01 -39.48 15.55
CA ALA A 488 -13.88 -38.60 15.39
C ALA A 488 -12.58 -39.35 15.04
N THR A 489 -11.92 -38.91 13.96
CA THR A 489 -10.58 -39.36 13.57
C THR A 489 -9.57 -38.27 13.90
N VAL A 490 -8.63 -38.55 14.81
CA VAL A 490 -7.69 -37.56 15.32
C VAL A 490 -6.25 -38.05 15.16
N ARG A 491 -5.41 -37.25 14.48
CA ARG A 491 -3.97 -37.47 14.35
C ARG A 491 -3.22 -36.36 15.06
N VAL A 492 -2.33 -36.69 15.99
CA VAL A 492 -1.58 -35.72 16.79
C VAL A 492 -0.10 -36.10 16.78
N SER A 493 0.79 -35.19 16.38
CA SER A 493 2.23 -35.48 16.30
C SER A 493 3.12 -34.27 16.62
N SER A 494 4.42 -34.52 16.76
CA SER A 494 5.48 -33.51 16.85
C SER A 494 5.22 -32.46 17.93
N GLY A 495 5.03 -32.92 19.17
CA GLY A 495 4.81 -32.07 20.34
C GLY A 495 3.47 -31.31 20.36
N ALA A 496 2.55 -31.63 19.46
CA ALA A 496 1.22 -31.02 19.43
C ALA A 496 0.31 -31.47 20.58
N ASN A 497 -0.76 -30.71 20.81
CA ASN A 497 -1.74 -30.96 21.86
C ASN A 497 -3.17 -30.93 21.31
N PHE A 498 -3.91 -32.02 21.51
CA PHE A 498 -5.34 -32.09 21.27
C PHE A 498 -6.07 -32.29 22.60
N SER A 499 -6.97 -31.39 22.97
CA SER A 499 -7.70 -31.46 24.25
C SER A 499 -9.19 -31.23 24.01
N ALA A 500 -9.99 -32.26 24.24
CA ALA A 500 -11.43 -32.28 24.12
C ALA A 500 -12.08 -33.06 25.28
N PRO A 501 -11.81 -32.69 26.55
CA PRO A 501 -12.28 -33.45 27.72
C PRO A 501 -13.80 -33.41 27.93
N GLU A 502 -14.47 -32.41 27.35
CA GLU A 502 -15.91 -32.16 27.46
C GLU A 502 -16.69 -32.67 26.25
N LEU A 503 -16.05 -32.74 25.08
CA LEU A 503 -16.69 -33.15 23.84
C LEU A 503 -17.08 -34.63 23.91
N ARG A 504 -18.38 -34.92 23.78
CA ARG A 504 -18.92 -36.27 23.91
C ARG A 504 -18.87 -36.96 22.54
N VAL A 505 -17.97 -37.91 22.34
CA VAL A 505 -17.86 -38.64 21.08
C VAL A 505 -18.14 -40.12 21.29
N SER A 506 -18.92 -40.73 20.40
CA SER A 506 -19.23 -42.16 20.48
C SER A 506 -18.02 -43.00 20.10
N ASP A 507 -17.48 -42.82 18.89
CA ASP A 507 -16.35 -43.60 18.40
C ASP A 507 -15.13 -42.73 18.07
N TYR A 508 -13.97 -43.08 18.60
CA TYR A 508 -12.69 -42.43 18.33
C TYR A 508 -11.70 -43.36 17.62
N ASP A 509 -11.07 -42.86 16.56
CA ASP A 509 -9.80 -43.40 16.02
C ASP A 509 -8.69 -42.36 16.26
N LEU A 510 -7.80 -42.65 17.22
CA LEU A 510 -6.80 -41.73 17.72
C LEU A 510 -5.38 -42.23 17.42
N THR A 511 -4.61 -41.46 16.66
CA THR A 511 -3.18 -41.70 16.41
C THR A 511 -2.34 -40.59 17.05
N VAL A 512 -1.44 -40.95 17.98
CA VAL A 512 -0.62 -39.98 18.74
C VAL A 512 0.86 -40.37 18.71
N SER A 513 1.72 -39.49 18.20
CA SER A 513 3.15 -39.78 18.05
C SER A 513 4.07 -38.62 18.44
N ASN A 514 5.38 -38.89 18.53
CA ASN A 514 6.43 -37.86 18.62
C ASN A 514 6.18 -36.80 19.71
N TYR A 515 6.08 -37.25 20.97
CA TYR A 515 5.90 -36.40 22.16
C TYR A 515 4.58 -35.60 22.21
N ALA A 516 3.60 -35.94 21.37
CA ALA A 516 2.29 -35.31 21.36
C ALA A 516 1.41 -35.75 22.54
N LYS A 517 0.39 -34.92 22.82
CA LYS A 517 -0.59 -35.14 23.89
C LYS A 517 -2.02 -35.12 23.35
N ALA A 518 -2.84 -36.05 23.82
CA ALA A 518 -4.26 -36.09 23.53
C ALA A 518 -5.06 -36.28 24.83
N ASP A 519 -6.12 -35.50 25.03
CA ASP A 519 -7.06 -35.64 26.15
C ASP A 519 -8.51 -35.67 25.60
N VAL A 520 -9.21 -36.79 25.74
CA VAL A 520 -10.51 -37.02 25.09
C VAL A 520 -11.60 -37.54 26.04
N TRP A 521 -12.86 -37.53 25.60
CA TRP A 521 -13.95 -38.23 26.26
C TRP A 521 -14.71 -39.10 25.27
N CYS A 522 -14.93 -40.37 25.59
CA CYS A 522 -15.55 -41.34 24.69
C CYS A 522 -16.67 -42.14 25.40
N SER A 523 -17.77 -42.41 24.70
CA SER A 523 -18.88 -43.24 25.20
C SER A 523 -18.98 -44.64 24.59
N GLY A 524 -18.54 -44.82 23.34
CA GLY A 524 -18.62 -46.07 22.59
C GLY A 524 -17.25 -46.74 22.50
N ARG A 525 -16.61 -46.71 21.32
CA ARG A 525 -15.33 -47.37 21.05
C ARG A 525 -14.17 -46.39 20.99
N LEU A 526 -13.07 -46.70 21.69
CA LEU A 526 -11.84 -45.93 21.65
C LEU A 526 -10.68 -46.77 21.10
N LYS A 527 -10.32 -46.54 19.84
CA LYS A 527 -9.15 -47.11 19.18
C LYS A 527 -7.97 -46.15 19.29
N ILE A 528 -6.85 -46.62 19.83
CA ILE A 528 -5.66 -45.80 20.09
C ILE A 528 -4.43 -46.45 19.47
N ASN A 529 -3.70 -45.69 18.66
CA ASN A 529 -2.35 -46.00 18.21
C ASN A 529 -1.40 -44.90 18.72
N ALA A 530 -0.65 -45.20 19.79
CA ALA A 530 0.23 -44.24 20.45
C ALA A 530 1.68 -44.72 20.47
N SER A 531 2.63 -43.86 20.08
CA SER A 531 4.06 -44.12 20.29
C SER A 531 4.42 -44.06 21.78
N THR A 532 5.49 -44.72 22.21
CA THR A 532 5.95 -44.73 23.62
C THR A 532 6.15 -43.34 24.24
N ALA A 533 6.58 -42.36 23.44
CA ALA A 533 6.80 -40.98 23.89
C ALA A 533 5.53 -40.12 23.94
N ALA A 534 4.41 -40.58 23.38
CA ALA A 534 3.15 -39.85 23.37
C ALA A 534 2.40 -40.02 24.71
N LYS A 535 1.56 -39.06 25.08
CA LYS A 535 0.68 -39.15 26.26
C LYS A 535 -0.78 -39.05 25.86
N VAL A 536 -1.58 -40.03 26.23
CA VAL A 536 -3.03 -40.03 26.00
C VAL A 536 -3.76 -40.12 27.32
N THR A 537 -4.72 -39.22 27.54
CA THR A 537 -5.70 -39.31 28.61
C THR A 537 -7.10 -39.41 28.03
N TYR A 538 -7.95 -40.24 28.64
CA TYR A 538 -9.32 -40.40 28.18
C TYR A 538 -10.29 -40.48 29.36
N GLY A 539 -11.54 -40.07 29.15
CA GLY A 539 -12.64 -40.23 30.11
C GLY A 539 -13.87 -40.84 29.44
N GLY A 540 -14.88 -41.18 30.25
CA GLY A 540 -16.15 -41.73 29.78
C GLY A 540 -16.24 -43.26 29.87
N PRO A 541 -17.40 -43.84 29.52
CA PRO A 541 -17.71 -45.27 29.67
C PRO A 541 -17.28 -46.14 28.47
N CYS A 542 -16.39 -45.66 27.59
CA CYS A 542 -15.99 -46.36 26.37
C CYS A 542 -15.27 -47.71 26.58
N THR A 543 -15.40 -48.59 25.59
CA THR A 543 -14.55 -49.79 25.42
C THR A 543 -13.25 -49.39 24.73
N VAL A 544 -12.11 -49.67 25.39
CA VAL A 544 -10.77 -49.31 24.89
C VAL A 544 -10.12 -50.52 24.26
N GLU A 545 -9.67 -50.41 23.01
CA GLU A 545 -9.09 -51.54 22.26
C GLU A 545 -7.65 -51.88 22.70
N THR A 546 -6.86 -50.88 23.09
CA THR A 546 -5.44 -51.04 23.47
C THR A 546 -5.10 -50.14 24.66
N VAL A 547 -4.40 -50.68 25.66
CA VAL A 547 -3.93 -49.92 26.83
C VAL A 547 -2.44 -50.17 27.05
N SER A 548 -1.71 -49.11 27.38
CA SER A 548 -0.28 -49.10 27.75
C SER A 548 -0.03 -48.00 28.79
N ASP A 549 1.13 -47.97 29.45
CA ASP A 549 1.41 -47.04 30.57
C ASP A 549 1.23 -45.55 30.23
N ASN A 550 1.44 -45.20 28.96
CA ASN A 550 1.30 -43.85 28.43
C ASN A 550 -0.13 -43.50 27.98
N ILE A 551 -1.08 -44.43 28.16
CA ILE A 551 -2.52 -44.28 27.92
C ILE A 551 -3.24 -44.44 29.27
N GLN A 552 -3.80 -43.35 29.79
CA GLN A 552 -4.34 -43.32 31.15
C GLN A 552 -5.81 -42.89 31.17
N ARG A 553 -6.63 -43.62 31.92
CA ARG A 553 -8.00 -43.18 32.22
C ARG A 553 -7.96 -42.02 33.22
N ARG A 554 -8.73 -40.97 32.96
CA ARG A 554 -8.96 -39.88 33.92
C ARG A 554 -9.65 -40.45 35.16
N LYS A 555 -9.15 -40.05 36.33
CA LYS A 555 -9.71 -40.42 37.64
C LYS A 555 -11.03 -39.73 37.89
#